data_AF-A0A2H0I8W0-F1
#
_entry.id   AF-A0A2H0I8W0-F1
#
_cell.length_a   1.000
_cell.length_b   1.000
_cell.length_c   1.000
_cell.angle_alpha   90.00
_cell.angle_beta   90.00
_cell.angle_gamma   90.00
#
_symmetry.space_group_name_H-M   'P 1'
#
loop_
_entity.id
_entity.type
_entity.pdbx_description
1 polymer ?
#
loop_
_entity_poly.entity_id
_entity_poly.type
_entity_poly.pdbx_seq_one_letter_code
_entity_poly.pdbx_strand_id
1 'polypeptide(L)'
;MSEHITDYLGDLFQETFKIKQKLNVKYITFLFKAAESFAKTGFYGTSIDKLAEASQLNRVSIRIKMNKAELFQFIVLATEEICAREIFTHLKDKASYVEKKRKFIEEFKNILFKYTDFFITSLLGHQFNNERELNDSVINFHKQWHEAILTIAPPFNFVEPEEVARSSLVYLVGELSIANKRPDGIKYIEKAFLQLENYWNGKTSILLPSESKDNRRSE
;
A
#
# COMPACT_ATOMS: atom_id res chain seq x y z
N MET A 1 -19.43 5.85 8.79
CA MET A 1 -18.03 5.39 8.67
C MET A 1 -17.92 4.25 9.65
N SER A 2 -17.44 3.06 9.27
CA SER A 2 -17.36 1.97 10.27
C SER A 2 -16.48 2.42 11.44
N GLU A 3 -16.84 2.04 12.66
CA GLU A 3 -16.05 2.36 13.86
C GLU A 3 -14.60 1.90 13.68
N HIS A 4 -14.40 0.74 13.05
CA HIS A 4 -13.10 0.17 12.72
C HIS A 4 -12.16 1.06 11.88
N ILE A 5 -12.66 1.84 10.90
CA ILE A 5 -11.80 2.76 10.11
C ILE A 5 -11.36 3.96 10.95
N THR A 6 -12.25 4.41 11.83
CA THR A 6 -12.00 5.58 12.68
C THR A 6 -10.94 5.22 13.72
N ASP A 7 -11.05 4.03 14.30
CA ASP A 7 -10.06 3.46 15.21
C ASP A 7 -8.72 3.24 14.49
N TYR A 8 -8.76 2.66 13.29
CA TYR A 8 -7.57 2.43 12.46
C TYR A 8 -6.82 3.71 12.07
N LEU A 9 -7.53 4.71 11.54
CA LEU A 9 -6.91 6.01 11.22
C LEU A 9 -6.40 6.66 12.51
N GLY A 10 -7.10 6.47 13.63
CA GLY A 10 -6.63 6.84 14.96
C GLY A 10 -5.26 6.25 15.28
N ASP A 11 -5.11 4.93 15.17
CA ASP A 11 -3.88 4.19 15.48
C ASP A 11 -2.71 4.59 14.56
N LEU A 12 -2.93 4.61 13.23
CA LEU A 12 -1.89 5.02 12.26
C LEU A 12 -1.46 6.47 12.48
N PHE A 13 -2.42 7.39 12.72
CA PHE A 13 -2.08 8.77 13.02
C PHE A 13 -1.39 8.91 14.37
N GLN A 14 -1.71 8.06 15.36
CA GLN A 14 -1.05 8.08 16.66
C GLN A 14 0.39 7.56 16.58
N GLU A 15 0.66 6.49 15.82
CA GLU A 15 2.01 5.97 15.61
C GLU A 15 2.90 6.94 14.83
N THR A 16 2.38 7.49 13.73
CA THR A 16 3.08 8.53 12.97
C THR A 16 3.27 9.81 13.78
N PHE A 17 2.33 10.15 14.67
CA PHE A 17 2.47 11.26 15.62
C PHE A 17 3.57 11.01 16.64
N LYS A 18 3.68 9.81 17.23
CA LYS A 18 4.79 9.44 18.13
C LYS A 18 6.15 9.59 17.45
N ILE A 19 6.25 9.25 16.16
CA ILE A 19 7.48 9.46 15.37
C ILE A 19 7.75 10.94 15.17
N LYS A 20 6.73 11.73 14.81
CA LYS A 20 6.82 13.19 14.65
C LYS A 20 7.19 13.91 15.95
N GLN A 21 6.88 13.35 17.13
CA GLN A 21 7.34 13.88 18.41
C GLN A 21 8.82 13.60 18.70
N LYS A 22 9.35 12.47 18.23
CA LYS A 22 10.78 12.10 18.39
C LYS A 22 11.70 12.86 17.43
N LEU A 23 11.14 13.44 16.38
CA LEU A 23 11.85 14.03 15.25
C LEU A 23 11.50 15.50 15.08
N ASN A 24 12.49 16.34 14.76
CA ASN A 24 12.18 17.71 14.38
C ASN A 24 11.66 17.77 12.93
N VAL A 25 11.10 18.92 12.55
CA VAL A 25 10.47 19.15 11.23
C VAL A 25 11.36 18.75 10.05
N LYS A 26 12.68 18.97 10.14
CA LYS A 26 13.61 18.63 9.04
C LYS A 26 13.69 17.13 8.77
N TYR A 27 13.67 16.30 9.82
CA TYR A 27 13.66 14.84 9.69
C TYR A 27 12.30 14.32 9.22
N ILE A 28 11.20 14.98 9.61
CA ILE A 28 9.87 14.67 9.09
C ILE A 28 9.84 14.93 7.57
N THR A 29 10.27 16.11 7.12
CA THR A 29 10.37 16.43 5.68
C THR A 29 11.24 15.43 4.93
N PHE A 30 12.35 15.00 5.53
CA PHE A 30 13.21 13.97 4.96
C PHE A 30 12.48 12.64 4.76
N LEU A 31 11.69 12.17 5.73
CA LEU A 31 10.96 10.91 5.64
C LEU A 31 9.91 10.94 4.51
N PHE A 32 9.19 12.06 4.34
CA PHE A 32 8.22 12.21 3.25
C PHE A 32 8.90 12.23 1.87
N LYS A 33 10.04 12.94 1.73
CA LYS A 33 10.82 12.92 0.48
C LYS A 33 11.42 11.55 0.17
N ALA A 34 11.77 10.81 1.21
CA ALA A 34 12.22 9.44 1.11
C ALA A 34 11.11 8.53 0.61
N ALA A 35 9.91 8.59 1.21
CA ALA A 35 8.73 7.87 0.73
C ALA A 35 8.47 8.12 -0.77
N GLU A 36 8.48 9.38 -1.21
CA GLU A 36 8.27 9.74 -2.62
C GLU A 36 9.39 9.23 -3.55
N SER A 37 10.64 9.24 -3.12
CA SER A 37 11.77 8.73 -3.93
C SER A 37 11.75 7.21 -4.04
N PHE A 38 11.38 6.52 -2.96
CA PHE A 38 11.19 5.07 -2.93
C PHE A 38 10.09 4.65 -3.89
N ALA A 39 9.00 5.43 -3.95
CA ALA A 39 7.91 5.22 -4.89
C ALA A 39 8.37 5.23 -6.36
N LYS A 40 9.30 6.14 -6.69
CA LYS A 40 9.76 6.41 -8.07
C LYS A 40 10.93 5.54 -8.53
N THR A 41 11.81 5.17 -7.62
CA THR A 41 13.10 4.55 -7.95
C THR A 41 13.35 3.23 -7.22
N GLY A 42 12.40 2.79 -6.40
CA GLY A 42 12.53 1.61 -5.55
C GLY A 42 13.51 1.81 -4.40
N PHE A 43 13.57 0.81 -3.51
CA PHE A 43 14.45 0.80 -2.35
C PHE A 43 15.92 0.99 -2.74
N TYR A 44 16.42 0.16 -3.66
CA TYR A 44 17.84 0.17 -4.04
C TYR A 44 18.23 1.32 -4.97
N GLY A 45 17.26 1.92 -5.68
CA GLY A 45 17.50 3.12 -6.48
C GLY A 45 17.53 4.39 -5.63
N THR A 46 17.07 4.33 -4.38
CA THR A 46 17.04 5.49 -3.49
C THR A 46 18.31 5.57 -2.63
N SER A 47 19.18 6.53 -2.93
CA SER A 47 20.37 6.81 -2.12
C SER A 47 20.05 7.73 -0.94
N ILE A 48 20.54 7.37 0.26
CA ILE A 48 20.49 8.24 1.45
C ILE A 48 21.14 9.60 1.16
N ASP A 49 22.20 9.65 0.35
CA ASP A 49 22.89 10.90 0.03
C ASP A 49 21.98 11.85 -0.77
N LYS A 50 21.24 11.32 -1.76
CA LYS A 50 20.26 12.09 -2.54
C LYS A 50 19.11 12.62 -1.66
N LEU A 51 18.66 11.80 -0.72
CA LEU A 51 17.59 12.17 0.22
C LEU A 51 18.04 13.23 1.23
N ALA A 52 19.28 13.10 1.71
CA ALA A 52 19.90 14.05 2.63
C ALA A 52 20.03 15.42 1.97
N GLU A 53 20.55 15.46 0.74
CA GLU A 53 20.66 16.67 -0.07
C GLU A 53 19.29 17.32 -0.31
N ALA A 54 18.30 16.55 -0.80
CA ALA A 54 16.96 17.05 -1.04
C ALA A 54 16.29 17.61 0.22
N SER A 55 16.71 17.19 1.41
CA SER A 55 16.13 17.57 2.70
C SER A 55 17.00 18.53 3.51
N GLN A 56 18.10 19.02 2.93
CA GLN A 56 19.08 19.89 3.60
C GLN A 56 19.60 19.30 4.92
N LEU A 57 19.74 17.97 4.96
CA LEU A 57 20.34 17.24 6.06
C LEU A 57 21.71 16.71 5.63
N ASN A 58 22.62 16.56 6.58
CA ASN A 58 23.85 15.82 6.32
C ASN A 58 23.63 14.33 6.64
N ARG A 59 24.34 13.45 5.92
CA ARG A 59 24.25 11.99 6.06
C ARG A 59 24.56 11.50 7.48
N VAL A 60 25.53 12.13 8.13
CA VAL A 60 26.01 11.74 9.47
C VAL A 60 24.91 11.97 10.51
N SER A 61 24.23 13.11 10.45
CA SER A 61 23.11 13.48 11.31
C SER A 61 21.93 12.53 11.15
N ILE A 62 21.65 12.06 9.92
CA ILE A 62 20.63 11.02 9.68
C ILE A 62 21.02 9.73 10.38
N ARG A 63 22.25 9.25 10.21
CA ARG A 63 22.75 8.01 10.83
C ARG A 63 22.83 8.06 12.36
N ILE A 64 23.09 9.23 12.93
CA ILE A 64 23.07 9.44 14.40
C ILE A 64 21.64 9.40 14.93
N LYS A 65 20.68 9.92 14.15
CA LYS A 65 19.29 10.06 14.59
C LYS A 65 18.46 8.80 14.38
N MET A 66 18.80 7.99 13.39
CA MET A 66 18.08 6.79 13.00
C MET A 66 19.08 5.75 12.49
N ASN A 67 19.01 4.53 13.02
CA ASN A 67 19.72 3.42 12.40
C ASN A 67 19.04 3.03 11.06
N LYS A 68 19.64 2.10 10.30
CA LYS A 68 19.13 1.73 8.98
C LYS A 68 17.72 1.10 9.02
N ALA A 69 17.44 0.28 10.02
CA ALA A 69 16.15 -0.38 10.19
C ALA A 69 15.06 0.63 10.58
N GLU A 70 15.34 1.50 11.55
CA GLU A 70 14.45 2.60 11.97
C GLU A 70 14.15 3.56 10.82
N LEU A 71 15.18 3.92 10.04
CA LEU A 71 15.03 4.77 8.85
C LEU A 71 14.02 4.17 7.88
N PHE A 72 14.13 2.88 7.58
CA PHE A 72 13.22 2.23 6.66
C PHE A 72 11.82 2.07 7.25
N GLN A 73 11.70 1.66 8.52
CA GLN A 73 10.43 1.60 9.23
C GLN A 73 9.69 2.94 9.15
N PHE A 74 10.39 4.05 9.38
CA PHE A 74 9.79 5.38 9.31
C PHE A 74 9.40 5.78 7.89
N ILE A 75 10.14 5.35 6.87
CA ILE A 75 9.79 5.58 5.46
C ILE A 75 8.53 4.78 5.10
N VAL A 76 8.42 3.52 5.54
CA VAL A 76 7.22 2.71 5.34
C VAL A 76 6.01 3.37 6.00
N LEU A 77 6.10 3.71 7.28
CA LEU A 77 5.02 4.37 8.01
C LEU A 77 4.64 5.74 7.42
N ALA A 78 5.62 6.51 6.91
CA ALA A 78 5.34 7.76 6.21
C ALA A 78 4.60 7.51 4.88
N THR A 79 4.99 6.48 4.14
CA THR A 79 4.35 6.09 2.88
C THR A 79 2.91 5.63 3.13
N GLU A 80 2.72 4.80 4.16
CA GLU A 80 1.41 4.38 4.66
C GLU A 80 0.51 5.56 5.00
N GLU A 81 1.02 6.54 5.73
CA GLU A 81 0.26 7.73 6.09
C GLU A 81 -0.18 8.53 4.85
N ILE A 82 0.70 8.67 3.85
CA ILE A 82 0.37 9.36 2.60
C ILE A 82 -0.73 8.58 1.86
N CYS A 83 -0.54 7.27 1.68
CA CYS A 83 -1.52 6.41 1.01
C CYS A 83 -2.87 6.45 1.72
N ALA A 84 -2.89 6.28 3.05
CA ALA A 84 -4.12 6.32 3.84
C ALA A 84 -4.81 7.70 3.72
N ARG A 85 -4.07 8.81 3.79
CA ARG A 85 -4.66 10.13 3.59
C ARG A 85 -5.27 10.26 2.20
N GLU A 86 -4.54 9.93 1.14
CA GLU A 86 -5.04 10.02 -0.24
C GLU A 86 -6.28 9.12 -0.45
N ILE A 87 -6.23 7.86 0.01
CA ILE A 87 -7.33 6.89 -0.07
C ILE A 87 -8.58 7.36 0.69
N PHE A 88 -8.42 7.78 1.94
CA PHE A 88 -9.55 7.99 2.86
C PHE A 88 -10.09 9.41 2.86
N THR A 89 -9.43 10.37 2.20
CA THR A 89 -9.91 11.76 2.10
C THR A 89 -11.33 11.84 1.52
N HIS A 90 -11.68 10.93 0.60
CA HIS A 90 -12.98 10.93 -0.08
C HIS A 90 -14.09 10.19 0.67
N LEU A 91 -13.78 9.39 1.70
CA LEU A 91 -14.82 8.70 2.48
C LEU A 91 -15.63 9.66 3.36
N LYS A 92 -15.09 10.85 3.64
CA LYS A 92 -15.74 11.93 4.40
C LYS A 92 -16.76 12.73 3.58
N ASP A 93 -16.81 12.57 2.26
CA ASP A 93 -17.77 13.27 1.40
C ASP A 93 -19.23 12.87 1.75
N LYS A 94 -20.18 13.79 1.53
CA LYS A 94 -21.63 13.49 1.62
C LYS A 94 -22.18 12.74 0.39
N ALA A 95 -21.30 12.25 -0.49
CA ALA A 95 -21.66 11.55 -1.73
C ALA A 95 -22.40 10.23 -1.46
N SER A 96 -23.09 9.73 -2.49
CA SER A 96 -23.74 8.41 -2.42
C SER A 96 -22.70 7.29 -2.25
N TYR A 97 -23.12 6.14 -1.72
CA TYR A 97 -22.23 4.99 -1.53
C TYR A 97 -21.57 4.54 -2.85
N VAL A 98 -22.32 4.54 -3.95
CA VAL A 98 -21.82 4.18 -5.30
C VAL A 98 -20.73 5.15 -5.75
N GLU A 99 -20.94 6.45 -5.57
CA GLU A 99 -19.93 7.46 -5.91
C GLU A 99 -18.68 7.35 -5.04
N LYS A 100 -18.85 7.06 -3.74
CA LYS A 100 -17.71 6.82 -2.83
C LYS A 100 -16.90 5.61 -3.26
N LYS A 101 -17.56 4.50 -3.61
CA LYS A 101 -16.91 3.29 -4.12
C LYS A 101 -16.11 3.59 -5.40
N ARG A 102 -16.71 4.29 -6.36
CA ARG A 102 -16.03 4.67 -7.62
C ARG A 102 -14.83 5.58 -7.38
N LYS A 103 -14.98 6.63 -6.56
CA LYS A 103 -13.87 7.53 -6.23
C LYS A 103 -12.73 6.79 -5.53
N PHE A 104 -13.04 5.91 -4.58
CA PHE A 104 -12.03 5.10 -3.93
C PHE A 104 -11.28 4.22 -4.93
N ILE A 105 -11.98 3.50 -5.82
CA ILE A 105 -11.33 2.65 -6.82
C ILE A 105 -10.35 3.47 -7.66
N GLU A 106 -10.76 4.66 -8.10
CA GLU A 106 -9.91 5.51 -8.92
C GLU A 106 -8.68 6.03 -8.16
N GLU A 107 -8.85 6.51 -6.93
CA GLU A 107 -7.73 6.98 -6.11
C GLU A 107 -6.79 5.84 -5.71
N PHE A 108 -7.36 4.70 -5.34
CA PHE A 108 -6.61 3.51 -4.99
C PHE A 108 -5.81 3.00 -6.21
N LYS A 109 -6.38 3.08 -7.42
CA LYS A 109 -5.65 2.84 -8.67
C LYS A 109 -4.50 3.84 -8.86
N ASN A 110 -4.74 5.14 -8.68
CA ASN A 110 -3.72 6.18 -8.81
C ASN A 110 -2.56 6.00 -7.84
N ILE A 111 -2.87 5.60 -6.60
CA ILE A 111 -1.87 5.32 -5.57
C ILE A 111 -1.07 4.08 -5.91
N LEU A 112 -1.72 2.99 -6.30
CA LEU A 112 -1.00 1.80 -6.76
C LEU A 112 -0.04 2.14 -7.89
N PHE A 113 -0.46 2.95 -8.87
CA PHE A 113 0.42 3.42 -9.94
C PHE A 113 1.61 4.24 -9.41
N LYS A 114 1.33 5.21 -8.54
CA LYS A 114 2.34 6.14 -8.02
C LYS A 114 3.40 5.45 -7.17
N TYR A 115 3.04 4.37 -6.47
CA TYR A 115 3.91 3.67 -5.55
C TYR A 115 4.15 2.20 -5.94
N THR A 116 3.93 1.80 -7.21
CA THR A 116 3.99 0.39 -7.67
C THR A 116 5.27 -0.33 -7.23
N ASP A 117 6.43 0.32 -7.36
CA ASP A 117 7.71 -0.29 -6.97
C ASP A 117 7.85 -0.48 -5.46
N PHE A 118 7.37 0.48 -4.68
CA PHE A 118 7.31 0.37 -3.23
C PHE A 118 6.36 -0.77 -2.81
N PHE A 119 5.18 -0.85 -3.44
CA PHE A 119 4.22 -1.94 -3.25
C PHE A 119 4.86 -3.28 -3.55
N ILE A 120 5.51 -3.45 -4.69
CA ILE A 120 6.09 -4.74 -5.06
C ILE A 120 7.25 -5.13 -4.14
N THR A 121 8.09 -4.16 -3.75
CA THR A 121 9.22 -4.42 -2.85
C THR A 121 8.74 -4.82 -1.45
N SER A 122 7.68 -4.17 -0.94
CA SER A 122 7.04 -4.55 0.33
C SER A 122 6.29 -5.88 0.21
N LEU A 123 5.42 -6.05 -0.79
CA LEU A 123 4.57 -7.23 -0.99
C LEU A 123 5.35 -8.52 -1.26
N LEU A 124 6.48 -8.47 -1.97
CA LEU A 124 7.19 -9.69 -2.35
C LEU A 124 8.04 -10.30 -1.22
N GLY A 125 8.25 -9.62 -0.10
CA GLY A 125 8.91 -10.13 1.11
C GLY A 125 10.36 -10.64 0.96
N HIS A 126 10.83 -10.88 -0.26
CA HIS A 126 12.05 -11.62 -0.57
C HIS A 126 13.35 -10.89 -0.21
N GLN A 127 13.26 -9.62 0.23
CA GLN A 127 14.43 -8.78 0.42
C GLN A 127 14.65 -8.36 1.88
N PHE A 128 13.71 -8.66 2.78
CA PHE A 128 13.76 -8.25 4.20
C PHE A 128 13.91 -9.41 5.19
N ASN A 129 14.21 -10.62 4.71
CA ASN A 129 14.28 -11.87 5.51
C ASN A 129 15.17 -11.82 6.77
N ASN A 130 15.98 -10.77 6.96
CA ASN A 130 16.88 -10.63 8.10
C ASN A 130 16.51 -9.49 9.09
N GLU A 131 15.44 -8.72 8.86
CA GLU A 131 15.06 -7.60 9.74
C GLU A 131 13.58 -7.68 10.15
N ARG A 132 13.32 -8.24 11.34
CA ARG A 132 11.97 -8.47 11.90
C ARG A 132 11.09 -7.21 11.89
N GLU A 133 11.68 -6.07 12.25
CA GLU A 133 11.00 -4.77 12.31
C GLU A 133 10.46 -4.33 10.95
N LEU A 134 11.15 -4.69 9.85
CA LEU A 134 10.69 -4.37 8.50
C LEU A 134 9.56 -5.29 8.05
N ASN A 135 9.64 -6.58 8.41
CA ASN A 135 8.55 -7.51 8.17
C ASN A 135 7.28 -7.09 8.90
N ASP A 136 7.37 -6.62 10.14
CA ASP A 136 6.20 -6.16 10.91
C ASP A 136 5.56 -4.93 10.24
N SER A 137 6.35 -3.97 9.75
CA SER A 137 5.82 -2.83 8.97
C SER A 137 5.17 -3.24 7.66
N VAL A 138 5.76 -4.17 6.91
CA VAL A 138 5.15 -4.70 5.67
C VAL A 138 3.84 -5.47 5.96
N ILE A 139 3.80 -6.25 7.03
CA ILE A 139 2.58 -6.96 7.46
C ILE A 139 1.49 -5.95 7.82
N ASN A 140 1.84 -4.92 8.57
CA ASN A 140 0.92 -3.83 8.91
C ASN A 140 0.42 -3.16 7.63
N PHE A 141 1.29 -2.84 6.68
CA PHE A 141 0.89 -2.31 5.39
C PHE A 141 -0.15 -3.18 4.67
N HIS A 142 0.06 -4.49 4.59
CA HIS A 142 -0.91 -5.39 3.97
C HIS A 142 -2.24 -5.42 4.70
N LYS A 143 -2.21 -5.44 6.04
CA LYS A 143 -3.42 -5.39 6.86
C LYS A 143 -4.21 -4.12 6.59
N GLN A 144 -3.55 -2.97 6.48
CA GLN A 144 -4.21 -1.69 6.18
C GLN A 144 -4.95 -1.71 4.84
N TRP A 145 -4.33 -2.32 3.83
CA TRP A 145 -4.92 -2.44 2.50
C TRP A 145 -6.11 -3.42 2.49
N HIS A 146 -6.05 -4.46 3.32
CA HIS A 146 -7.15 -5.40 3.52
C HIS A 146 -8.36 -4.68 4.12
N GLU A 147 -8.15 -3.89 5.17
CA GLU A 147 -9.18 -3.08 5.83
C GLU A 147 -9.80 -2.03 4.89
N ALA A 148 -8.98 -1.39 4.04
CA ALA A 148 -9.46 -0.43 3.05
C ALA A 148 -10.39 -1.09 2.03
N ILE A 149 -10.06 -2.31 1.57
CA ILE A 149 -10.92 -3.07 0.66
C ILE A 149 -12.18 -3.55 1.39
N LEU A 150 -12.08 -4.05 2.63
CA LEU A 150 -13.24 -4.46 3.44
C LEU A 150 -14.26 -3.35 3.63
N THR A 151 -13.79 -2.13 3.79
CA THR A 151 -14.63 -0.95 3.96
C THR A 151 -15.53 -0.66 2.75
N ILE A 152 -15.16 -1.16 1.57
CA ILE A 152 -15.70 -0.68 0.28
C ILE A 152 -16.21 -1.83 -0.59
N ALA A 153 -15.71 -3.05 -0.36
CA ALA A 153 -16.07 -4.24 -1.11
C ALA A 153 -17.51 -4.72 -0.81
N PRO A 154 -18.05 -4.72 0.43
CA PRO A 154 -19.43 -5.18 0.66
C PRO A 154 -20.35 -4.10 1.26
N PRO A 155 -21.63 -4.08 0.81
CA PRO A 155 -22.55 -5.12 1.30
C PRO A 155 -23.15 -6.06 0.24
N PHE A 156 -22.66 -6.11 -0.99
CA PHE A 156 -23.31 -6.99 -1.99
C PHE A 156 -22.95 -8.47 -1.77
N ASN A 157 -23.91 -9.23 -1.24
CA ASN A 157 -24.07 -10.70 -1.32
C ASN A 157 -22.92 -11.63 -0.94
N PHE A 158 -21.77 -11.13 -0.47
CA PHE A 158 -20.69 -11.98 0.00
C PHE A 158 -20.97 -12.43 1.43
N VAL A 159 -21.01 -13.74 1.61
CA VAL A 159 -21.11 -14.39 2.92
C VAL A 159 -19.85 -14.11 3.74
N GLU A 160 -18.71 -13.87 3.10
CA GLU A 160 -17.39 -13.68 3.73
C GLU A 160 -16.61 -12.46 3.17
N PRO A 161 -16.89 -11.24 3.64
CA PRO A 161 -16.16 -10.01 3.27
C PRO A 161 -14.64 -10.10 3.38
N GLU A 162 -14.15 -10.77 4.43
CA GLU A 162 -12.72 -10.96 4.70
C GLU A 162 -12.00 -11.74 3.61
N GLU A 163 -12.65 -12.77 3.08
CA GLU A 163 -12.13 -13.58 1.98
C GLU A 163 -12.05 -12.77 0.68
N VAL A 164 -13.06 -11.94 0.40
CA VAL A 164 -13.07 -11.04 -0.75
C VAL A 164 -11.91 -10.06 -0.69
N ALA A 165 -11.72 -9.40 0.45
CA ALA A 165 -10.63 -8.45 0.61
C ALA A 165 -9.25 -9.12 0.50
N ARG A 166 -9.09 -10.31 1.10
CA ARG A 166 -7.85 -11.08 1.00
C ARG A 166 -7.57 -11.50 -0.44
N SER A 167 -8.56 -12.05 -1.13
CA SER A 167 -8.43 -12.50 -2.52
C SER A 167 -8.11 -11.33 -3.45
N SER A 168 -8.73 -10.18 -3.20
CA SER A 168 -8.48 -8.94 -3.95
C SER A 168 -7.03 -8.48 -3.82
N LEU A 169 -6.47 -8.53 -2.60
CA LEU A 169 -5.06 -8.19 -2.39
C LEU A 169 -4.12 -9.16 -3.08
N VAL A 170 -4.34 -10.47 -2.92
CA VAL A 170 -3.51 -11.49 -3.56
C VAL A 170 -3.51 -11.32 -5.08
N TYR A 171 -4.69 -11.06 -5.66
CA TYR A 171 -4.83 -10.79 -7.08
C TYR A 171 -4.07 -9.52 -7.51
N LEU A 172 -4.25 -8.40 -6.79
CA LEU A 172 -3.51 -7.15 -7.04
C LEU A 172 -2.00 -7.34 -6.97
N VAL A 173 -1.49 -8.06 -5.97
CA VAL A 173 -0.06 -8.36 -5.83
C VAL A 173 0.47 -9.09 -7.06
N GLY A 174 -0.27 -10.10 -7.53
CA GLY A 174 0.07 -10.87 -8.72
C GLY A 174 0.14 -9.99 -9.97
N GLU A 175 -0.88 -9.17 -10.20
CA GLU A 175 -0.97 -8.28 -11.35
C GLU A 175 0.09 -7.17 -11.32
N LEU A 176 0.36 -6.57 -10.16
CA LEU A 176 1.44 -5.60 -9.98
C LEU A 176 2.82 -6.22 -10.27
N SER A 177 3.05 -7.46 -9.80
CA SER A 177 4.30 -8.18 -10.06
C SER A 177 4.53 -8.46 -11.54
N ILE A 178 3.45 -8.68 -12.31
CA ILE A 178 3.51 -8.82 -13.77
C ILE A 178 3.73 -7.46 -14.43
N ALA A 179 2.97 -6.44 -13.99
CA ALA A 179 3.03 -5.09 -14.53
C ALA A 179 4.44 -4.51 -14.48
N ASN A 180 5.15 -4.66 -13.37
CA ASN A 180 6.50 -4.11 -13.21
C ASN A 180 7.55 -4.79 -14.10
N LYS A 181 7.26 -5.98 -14.64
CA LYS A 181 8.17 -6.70 -15.55
C LYS A 181 7.87 -6.42 -17.01
N ARG A 182 6.88 -5.57 -17.32
CA ARG A 182 6.41 -5.35 -18.70
C ARG A 182 6.41 -3.87 -19.08
N PRO A 183 6.81 -3.53 -20.32
CA PRO A 183 6.74 -2.15 -20.83
C PRO A 183 5.32 -1.58 -20.86
N ASP A 184 4.30 -2.44 -20.95
CA ASP A 184 2.88 -2.11 -20.95
C ASP A 184 2.19 -2.38 -19.61
N GLY A 185 2.96 -2.41 -18.51
CA GLY A 185 2.48 -2.73 -17.16
C GLY A 185 1.24 -1.94 -16.72
N ILE A 186 1.07 -0.71 -17.21
CA ILE A 186 -0.10 0.12 -16.94
C ILE A 186 -1.41 -0.58 -17.33
N LYS A 187 -1.43 -1.25 -18.48
CA LYS A 187 -2.61 -1.97 -18.97
C LYS A 187 -2.99 -3.16 -18.10
N TYR A 188 -2.03 -3.78 -17.41
CA TYR A 188 -2.30 -4.91 -16.50
C TYR A 188 -2.96 -4.42 -15.23
N ILE A 189 -2.49 -3.30 -14.67
CA ILE A 189 -3.10 -2.67 -13.50
C ILE A 189 -4.54 -2.23 -13.82
N GLU A 190 -4.76 -1.57 -14.96
CA GLU A 190 -6.12 -1.18 -15.39
C GLU A 190 -7.06 -2.39 -15.55
N LYS A 191 -6.59 -3.48 -16.17
CA LYS A 191 -7.35 -4.73 -16.28
C LYS A 191 -7.65 -5.35 -14.92
N ALA A 192 -6.67 -5.35 -14.02
CA ALA A 192 -6.82 -5.89 -12.67
C ALA A 192 -7.93 -5.16 -11.92
N PHE A 193 -7.97 -3.82 -12.00
CA PHE A 193 -9.02 -3.03 -11.38
C PHE A 193 -10.40 -3.29 -11.96
N LEU A 194 -10.51 -3.40 -13.29
CA LEU A 194 -11.78 -3.75 -13.93
C LEU A 194 -12.27 -5.14 -13.47
N GLN A 195 -11.35 -6.10 -13.34
CA GLN A 195 -11.67 -7.44 -12.85
C GLN A 195 -12.11 -7.43 -11.39
N LEU A 196 -11.44 -6.66 -10.53
CA LEU A 196 -11.81 -6.49 -9.12
C LEU A 196 -13.15 -5.78 -8.96
N GLU A 197 -13.42 -4.75 -9.75
CA GLU A 197 -14.72 -4.08 -9.72
C GLU A 197 -15.84 -5.05 -10.12
N ASN A 198 -15.62 -5.87 -11.15
CA ASN A 198 -16.58 -6.92 -11.53
C ASN A 198 -16.73 -7.97 -10.42
N TYR A 199 -15.64 -8.37 -9.78
CA TYR A 199 -15.64 -9.33 -8.67
C TYR A 199 -16.43 -8.78 -7.48
N TRP A 200 -16.15 -7.56 -7.03
CA TRP A 200 -16.87 -6.89 -5.94
C TRP A 200 -18.34 -6.59 -6.25
N ASN A 201 -18.73 -6.64 -7.52
CA ASN A 201 -20.12 -6.50 -7.94
C ASN A 201 -20.81 -7.86 -8.17
N GLY A 202 -20.15 -8.97 -7.84
CA GLY A 202 -20.68 -10.33 -8.01
C GLY A 202 -20.85 -10.77 -9.46
N LYS A 203 -20.19 -10.10 -10.42
CA LYS A 203 -20.31 -10.38 -11.86
C LYS A 203 -19.32 -11.42 -12.37
N THR A 204 -18.28 -11.73 -11.59
CA THR A 204 -17.22 -12.67 -11.95
C THR A 204 -16.60 -13.27 -10.69
N SER A 205 -15.76 -14.30 -10.87
CA SER A 205 -14.85 -14.83 -9.84
C SER A 205 -13.42 -14.46 -10.20
N ILE A 206 -12.59 -14.13 -9.21
CA ILE A 206 -11.13 -14.09 -9.40
C ILE A 206 -10.57 -15.48 -9.07
N LEU A 207 -9.95 -16.14 -10.05
CA LEU A 207 -9.25 -17.39 -9.80
C LEU A 207 -7.98 -17.08 -9.00
N LEU A 208 -7.89 -17.62 -7.79
CA LEU A 208 -6.66 -17.52 -7.01
C LEU A 208 -5.58 -18.39 -7.68
N PRO A 209 -4.28 -18.01 -7.58
CA PRO A 209 -3.19 -18.80 -8.17
C PRO A 209 -3.19 -20.28 -7.76
N SER A 210 -3.71 -20.61 -6.57
CA SER A 210 -3.88 -21.98 -6.07
C SER A 210 -4.91 -22.80 -6.85
N GLU A 211 -5.96 -22.18 -7.38
CA GLU A 211 -7.05 -22.85 -8.11
C GLU A 211 -6.73 -23.07 -9.60
N SER A 212 -5.69 -22.40 -10.10
CA SER A 212 -5.21 -22.55 -11.49
C SER A 212 -4.43 -23.86 -11.76
N LYS A 213 -4.10 -24.63 -10.70
CA LYS A 213 -3.30 -25.85 -10.79
C LYS A 213 -4.13 -27.13 -10.95
N ASP A 214 -5.43 -27.11 -10.64
CA ASP A 214 -6.27 -28.30 -10.72
C ASP A 214 -6.90 -28.54 -12.11
N ASN A 215 -6.92 -27.54 -12.98
CA ASN A 215 -7.42 -27.70 -14.36
C ASN A 215 -6.38 -28.19 -15.38
N ARG A 216 -5.15 -28.56 -14.96
CA ARG A 216 -4.12 -29.14 -15.85
C ARG A 216 -3.84 -30.62 -15.60
N ARG A 217 -4.68 -31.30 -14.82
CA ARG A 217 -4.55 -32.74 -14.52
C ARG A 217 -5.62 -33.61 -15.19
N SER A 218 -6.44 -33.02 -16.05
CA SER A 218 -7.55 -33.69 -16.73
C SER A 218 -7.53 -33.48 -18.25
N GLU A 219 -6.34 -33.39 -18.84
CA GLU A 219 -6.10 -33.58 -20.28
C GLU A 219 -4.93 -34.55 -20.48
#